data_AF-A0A7R9TMU0-F1
#
_entry.id   AF-A0A7R9TMU0-F1
#
_cell.length_a   1.000
_cell.length_b   1.000
_cell.length_c   1.000
_cell.angle_alpha   90.00
_cell.angle_beta   90.00
_cell.angle_gamma   90.00
#
_symmetry.space_group_name_H-M   'P 1'
#
loop_
_entity.id
_entity.type
_entity.pdbx_description
1 polymer ?
#
loop_
_entity_poly.entity_id
_entity_poly.type
_entity_poly.pdbx_seq_one_letter_code
_entity_poly.pdbx_strand_id
1 'polypeptide(L)'
;MGTSSSKLEKALAESSGDGEERYFGLENFGNTCYCNSVLQALMFCRPFRERLLRYHEAIEELPSSERPPESLLTCLADLVAQIASSKKRTGVIAPRKFVHRLKRDNELFSGYMHQDAHEFVNYLLNELAELLEKQEKAARERRGGGGAA
;
A
#
# COMPACT_ATOMS: atom_id res chain seq x y z
N MET A 1 -7.99 7.54 -30.57
CA MET A 1 -7.34 6.22 -30.50
C MET A 1 -8.13 5.37 -29.51
N GLY A 2 -8.80 4.31 -29.96
CA GLY A 2 -9.70 3.52 -29.12
C GLY A 2 -8.92 2.71 -28.10
N THR A 3 -9.19 2.92 -26.81
CA THR A 3 -8.66 2.07 -25.75
C THR A 3 -9.41 0.74 -25.80
N SER A 4 -8.78 -0.29 -26.37
CA SER A 4 -9.31 -1.65 -26.33
C SER A 4 -9.49 -2.08 -24.88
N SER A 5 -10.73 -2.41 -24.51
CA SER A 5 -11.07 -2.89 -23.17
C SER A 5 -10.44 -4.26 -22.91
N SER A 6 -9.90 -4.47 -21.70
CA SER A 6 -9.20 -5.71 -21.35
C SER A 6 -10.15 -6.91 -21.31
N LYS A 7 -9.63 -8.14 -21.43
CA LYS A 7 -10.45 -9.36 -21.30
C LYS A 7 -11.21 -9.40 -19.96
N LEU A 8 -10.55 -8.94 -18.90
CA LEU A 8 -11.14 -8.86 -17.56
C LEU A 8 -12.22 -7.78 -17.50
N GLU A 9 -12.01 -6.62 -18.11
CA GLU A 9 -13.05 -5.57 -18.18
C GLU A 9 -14.29 -6.04 -18.95
N LYS A 10 -14.10 -6.79 -20.04
CA LYS A 10 -15.23 -7.37 -20.79
C LYS A 10 -16.04 -8.34 -19.93
N ALA A 11 -15.36 -9.24 -19.20
CA ALA A 11 -16.03 -10.17 -18.29
C ALA A 11 -16.73 -9.45 -17.12
N LEU A 12 -16.13 -8.39 -16.59
CA LEU A 12 -16.71 -7.62 -15.48
C LEU A 12 -17.85 -6.69 -15.92
N ALA A 13 -17.89 -6.26 -17.19
CA ALA A 13 -18.98 -5.43 -17.73
C ALA A 13 -20.29 -6.21 -17.82
N GLU A 14 -20.22 -7.54 -17.91
CA GLU A 14 -21.38 -8.44 -17.90
C GLU A 14 -21.95 -8.62 -16.47
N SER A 15 -21.14 -8.39 -15.44
CA SER A 15 -21.56 -8.40 -14.02
C SER A 15 -21.92 -6.99 -13.54
N SER A 16 -23.20 -6.63 -13.62
CA SER A 16 -23.73 -5.35 -13.16
C SER A 16 -23.72 -5.28 -11.62
N GLY A 17 -22.64 -4.77 -11.01
CA GLY A 17 -22.57 -4.61 -9.55
C GLY A 17 -21.35 -3.89 -9.00
N ASP A 18 -20.28 -3.74 -9.79
CA ASP A 18 -18.95 -3.38 -9.26
C ASP A 18 -18.32 -2.17 -9.98
N GLY A 19 -19.13 -1.15 -10.24
CA GLY A 19 -18.78 -0.02 -11.12
C GLY A 19 -17.55 0.78 -10.70
N GLU A 20 -17.15 0.73 -9.43
CA GLU A 20 -16.05 1.54 -8.88
C GLU A 20 -14.77 0.76 -8.57
N GLU A 21 -14.83 -0.58 -8.52
CA GLU A 21 -13.69 -1.40 -8.12
C GLU A 21 -12.64 -1.47 -9.24
N ARG A 22 -11.38 -1.52 -8.82
CA ARG A 22 -10.21 -1.47 -9.71
C ARG A 22 -9.35 -2.70 -9.51
N TYR A 23 -9.09 -3.41 -10.59
CA TYR A 23 -8.42 -4.70 -10.59
C TYR A 23 -7.04 -4.60 -11.24
N PHE A 24 -6.01 -4.43 -10.40
CA PHE A 24 -4.64 -4.28 -10.86
C PHE A 24 -3.78 -5.45 -10.39
N GLY A 25 -3.12 -6.12 -11.33
CA GLY A 25 -2.04 -7.05 -11.02
C GLY A 25 -0.81 -6.32 -10.49
N LEU A 26 0.05 -7.03 -9.77
CA LEU A 26 1.34 -6.51 -9.29
C LEU A 26 2.48 -7.20 -10.03
N GLU A 27 3.40 -6.39 -10.59
CA GLU A 27 4.62 -6.89 -11.23
C GLU A 27 5.47 -7.66 -10.22
N ASN A 28 6.11 -8.74 -10.66
CA ASN A 28 6.98 -9.57 -9.83
C ASN A 28 8.45 -9.16 -10.05
N PHE A 29 9.20 -8.93 -8.97
CA PHE A 29 10.59 -8.47 -9.02
C PHE A 29 11.58 -9.56 -8.57
N GLY A 30 11.40 -10.77 -9.10
CA GLY A 30 12.19 -11.94 -8.75
C GLY A 30 11.71 -12.54 -7.43
N ASN A 31 10.91 -13.60 -7.53
CA ASN A 31 10.38 -14.37 -6.41
C ASN A 31 9.56 -13.56 -5.38
N THR A 32 9.01 -12.40 -5.76
CA THR A 32 8.18 -11.55 -4.87
C THR A 32 6.68 -11.89 -4.91
N CYS A 33 6.30 -13.05 -5.45
CA CYS A 33 4.89 -13.44 -5.55
C CYS A 33 4.22 -13.64 -4.17
N TYR A 34 4.98 -14.06 -3.16
CA TYR A 34 4.50 -14.16 -1.77
C TYR A 34 4.04 -12.80 -1.23
N CYS A 35 4.75 -11.74 -1.59
CA CYS A 35 4.43 -10.37 -1.22
C CYS A 35 3.20 -9.90 -2.02
N ASN A 36 3.22 -10.09 -3.34
CA ASN A 36 2.12 -9.68 -4.20
C ASN A 36 0.78 -10.34 -3.81
N SER A 37 0.77 -11.63 -3.47
CA SER A 37 -0.45 -12.34 -3.07
C SER A 37 -1.02 -11.83 -1.75
N VAL A 38 -0.16 -11.58 -0.75
CA VAL A 38 -0.57 -11.00 0.54
C VAL A 38 -1.09 -9.58 0.37
N LEU A 39 -0.41 -8.74 -0.41
CA LEU A 39 -0.87 -7.39 -0.70
C LEU A 39 -2.26 -7.39 -1.33
N GLN A 40 -2.50 -8.25 -2.33
CA GLN A 40 -3.83 -8.41 -2.93
C GLN A 40 -4.86 -8.82 -1.88
N ALA A 41 -4.58 -9.85 -1.07
CA ALA A 41 -5.52 -10.31 -0.03
C ALA A 41 -5.90 -9.18 0.95
N LEU A 42 -4.92 -8.43 1.46
CA LEU A 42 -5.14 -7.32 2.38
C LEU A 42 -5.88 -6.14 1.73
N MET A 43 -5.58 -5.80 0.48
CA MET A 43 -6.26 -4.71 -0.24
C MET A 43 -7.72 -5.02 -0.53
N PHE A 44 -8.11 -6.29 -0.63
CA PHE A 44 -9.51 -6.69 -0.77
C PHE A 44 -10.24 -6.81 0.58
N CYS A 45 -9.55 -6.66 1.72
CA CYS A 45 -10.18 -6.41 3.01
C CYS A 45 -10.61 -4.93 3.09
N ARG A 46 -11.87 -4.63 2.74
CA ARG A 46 -12.40 -3.25 2.68
C ARG A 46 -12.01 -2.35 3.86
N PRO A 47 -12.14 -2.76 5.14
CA PRO A 47 -11.77 -1.90 6.26
C PRO A 47 -10.28 -1.54 6.30
N PHE A 48 -9.41 -2.46 5.88
CA PHE A 48 -7.98 -2.23 5.81
C PHE A 48 -7.63 -1.25 4.69
N ARG A 49 -8.18 -1.47 3.49
CA ARG A 49 -8.02 -0.58 2.33
C ARG A 49 -8.48 0.84 2.63
N GLU A 50 -9.69 1.00 3.18
CA GLU A 50 -10.26 2.32 3.49
C GLU A 50 -9.43 3.08 4.52
N ARG A 51 -8.87 2.39 5.51
CA ARG A 51 -7.96 3.01 6.49
C ARG A 51 -6.67 3.49 5.85
N LEU A 52 -6.09 2.73 4.93
CA LEU A 52 -4.89 3.14 4.19
C LEU A 52 -5.14 4.36 3.29
N LEU A 53 -6.30 4.41 2.63
CA LEU A 53 -6.70 5.56 1.82
C LEU A 53 -6.86 6.83 2.67
N ARG A 54 -7.57 6.75 3.80
CA ARG A 54 -7.70 7.87 4.73
C ARG A 54 -6.36 8.33 5.30
N TYR A 55 -5.47 7.38 5.60
CA TYR A 55 -4.12 7.68 6.07
C TYR A 55 -3.30 8.42 4.99
N HIS A 56 -3.38 7.99 3.73
CA HIS A 56 -2.75 8.68 2.60
C HIS A 56 -3.28 10.12 2.44
N GLU A 57 -4.61 10.29 2.44
CA GLU A 57 -5.25 11.61 2.36
C GLU A 57 -4.79 12.53 3.49
N ALA A 58 -4.80 12.03 4.74
CA ALA A 58 -4.36 12.80 5.90
C ALA A 58 -2.88 13.26 5.80
N ILE A 59 -2.01 12.45 5.21
CA ILE A 59 -0.61 12.85 4.97
C ILE A 59 -0.49 13.90 3.88
N GLU A 60 -1.27 13.77 2.80
CA GLU A 60 -1.21 14.74 1.71
C GLU A 60 -1.70 16.12 2.12
N GLU A 61 -2.63 16.19 3.08
CA GLU A 61 -3.10 17.45 3.68
C GLU A 61 -2.05 18.13 4.60
N LEU A 62 -1.06 17.38 5.10
CA LEU A 62 -0.01 17.95 5.95
C LEU A 62 0.99 18.80 5.14
N PRO A 63 1.49 19.91 5.71
CA PRO A 63 2.65 20.61 5.18
C PRO A 63 3.82 19.66 4.99
N SER A 64 4.61 19.84 3.93
CA SER A 64 5.73 18.95 3.60
C SER A 64 6.73 18.75 4.75
N SER A 65 6.89 19.76 5.62
CA SER A 65 7.74 19.72 6.82
C SER A 65 7.19 18.84 7.95
N GLU A 66 5.91 18.51 7.92
CA GLU A 66 5.20 17.74 8.96
C GLU A 66 4.83 16.33 8.51
N ARG A 67 4.99 16.03 7.22
CA ARG A 67 4.74 14.70 6.67
C ARG A 67 5.69 13.69 7.32
N PRO A 68 5.19 12.48 7.66
CA PRO A 68 6.07 11.43 8.15
C PRO A 68 7.11 11.08 7.09
N PRO A 69 8.33 10.66 7.51
CA PRO A 69 9.30 10.15 6.56
C PRO A 69 8.73 8.93 5.83
N GLU A 70 9.28 8.65 4.65
CA GLU A 70 8.94 7.42 3.94
C GLU A 70 9.07 6.23 4.92
N SER A 71 8.11 5.32 4.85
CA SER A 71 8.00 4.09 5.64
C SER A 71 7.36 2.97 4.82
N LEU A 72 7.41 1.72 5.30
CA LEU A 72 6.67 0.64 4.66
C LEU A 72 5.15 0.95 4.62
N LEU A 73 4.64 1.61 5.67
CA LEU A 73 3.27 2.10 5.76
C LEU A 73 2.95 3.17 4.71
N THR A 74 3.79 4.20 4.53
CA THR A 74 3.54 5.22 3.50
C THR A 74 3.65 4.63 2.09
N CYS A 75 4.62 3.75 1.84
CA CYS A 75 4.73 3.08 0.54
C CYS A 75 3.51 2.18 0.23
N LEU A 76 2.93 1.54 1.24
CA LEU A 76 1.72 0.76 1.08
C LEU A 76 0.50 1.65 0.81
N ALA A 77 0.37 2.75 1.55
CA ALA A 77 -0.70 3.72 1.36
C ALA A 77 -0.64 4.36 -0.04
N ASP A 78 0.54 4.74 -0.51
CA ASP A 78 0.79 5.23 -1.88
C ASP A 78 0.36 4.20 -2.93
N LEU A 79 0.69 2.92 -2.74
CA LEU A 79 0.33 1.86 -3.68
C LEU A 79 -1.20 1.70 -3.78
N VAL A 80 -1.88 1.71 -2.63
CA VAL A 80 -3.35 1.60 -2.58
C VAL A 80 -4.00 2.84 -3.21
N ALA A 81 -3.50 4.04 -2.93
CA ALA A 81 -3.98 5.27 -3.54
C ALA A 81 -3.73 5.30 -5.06
N GLN A 82 -2.59 4.79 -5.54
CA GLN A 82 -2.28 4.66 -6.96
C GLN A 82 -3.27 3.73 -7.68
N ILE A 83 -3.63 2.60 -7.06
CA ILE A 83 -4.67 1.70 -7.59
C ILE A 83 -6.02 2.41 -7.61
N ALA A 84 -6.44 2.99 -6.48
CA ALA A 84 -7.75 3.59 -6.31
C ALA A 84 -7.99 4.82 -7.21
N SER A 85 -6.95 5.61 -7.48
CA SER A 85 -7.04 6.81 -8.33
C SER A 85 -6.87 6.53 -9.82
N SER A 86 -6.62 5.28 -10.23
CA SER A 86 -6.37 4.93 -11.61
C SER A 86 -7.57 5.23 -12.52
N LYS A 87 -7.31 5.77 -13.72
CA LYS A 87 -8.35 5.98 -14.74
C LYS A 87 -8.79 4.68 -15.41
N LYS A 88 -7.95 3.65 -15.37
CA LYS A 88 -8.26 2.33 -15.93
C LYS A 88 -8.92 1.49 -14.86
N ARG A 89 -9.90 0.65 -15.24
CA ARG A 89 -10.50 -0.33 -14.33
C ARG A 89 -9.58 -1.53 -14.12
N THR A 90 -8.76 -1.84 -15.11
CA THR A 90 -7.81 -2.96 -15.03
C THR A 90 -6.41 -2.58 -15.48
N GLY A 91 -5.41 -3.31 -14.98
CA GLY A 91 -4.03 -3.14 -15.44
C GLY A 91 -3.01 -3.89 -14.59
N VAL A 92 -1.76 -3.43 -14.68
CA VAL A 92 -0.65 -3.92 -13.86
C VAL A 92 0.08 -2.71 -13.28
N ILE A 93 0.44 -2.80 -12.00
CA ILE A 93 1.26 -1.80 -11.31
C ILE A 93 2.55 -2.45 -10.81
N ALA A 94 3.62 -1.67 -10.88
CA ALA A 94 4.94 -2.03 -10.40
C ALA A 94 5.11 -1.52 -8.96
N PRO A 95 5.01 -2.36 -7.90
CA PRO A 95 5.14 -1.90 -6.50
C PRO A 95 6.60 -1.62 -6.09
N ARG A 96 7.36 -0.88 -6.92
CA ARG A 96 8.81 -0.69 -6.80
C ARG A 96 9.21 -0.04 -5.47
N LYS A 97 8.52 1.03 -5.08
CA LYS A 97 8.79 1.73 -3.80
C LYS A 97 8.58 0.80 -2.62
N PHE A 98 7.45 0.11 -2.58
CA PHE A 98 7.12 -0.84 -1.51
C PHE A 98 8.14 -1.98 -1.43
N VAL A 99 8.46 -2.63 -2.56
CA VAL A 99 9.41 -3.76 -2.57
C VAL A 99 10.82 -3.29 -2.23
N HIS A 100 11.27 -2.15 -2.74
CA HIS A 100 12.57 -1.58 -2.37
C HIS A 100 12.63 -1.32 -0.87
N ARG A 101 11.56 -0.75 -0.31
CA ARG A 101 11.44 -0.45 1.11
C ARG A 101 11.46 -1.71 1.97
N LEU A 102 10.68 -2.72 1.62
CA LEU A 102 10.64 -4.03 2.29
C LEU A 102 12.03 -4.67 2.35
N LYS A 103 12.73 -4.70 1.20
CA LYS A 103 14.07 -5.30 1.09
C LYS A 103 15.13 -4.57 1.92
N ARG A 104 14.94 -3.27 2.12
CA ARG A 104 15.87 -2.43 2.88
C ARG A 104 15.63 -2.55 4.38
N ASP A 105 14.37 -2.64 4.80
CA ASP A 105 14.01 -2.62 6.22
C ASP A 105 14.10 -4.00 6.88
N ASN A 106 14.10 -5.10 6.11
CA ASN A 106 14.21 -6.44 6.65
C ASN A 106 15.09 -7.35 5.77
N GLU A 107 16.20 -7.81 6.35
CA GLU A 107 17.21 -8.64 5.69
C GLU A 107 16.63 -9.97 5.19
N LEU A 108 15.64 -10.55 5.87
CA LEU A 108 14.98 -11.79 5.47
C LEU A 108 14.36 -11.66 4.07
N PHE A 109 13.76 -10.50 3.78
CA PHE A 109 13.09 -10.23 2.51
C PHE A 109 14.02 -9.62 1.45
N SER A 110 15.26 -9.28 1.81
CA SER A 110 16.22 -8.57 0.93
C SER A 110 16.71 -9.40 -0.26
N GLY A 111 16.72 -10.74 -0.13
CA GLY A 111 17.23 -11.66 -1.12
C GLY A 111 16.38 -11.78 -2.41
N TYR A 112 16.79 -12.72 -3.25
CA TYR A 112 16.06 -13.11 -4.47
C TYR A 112 15.34 -14.46 -4.32
N MET A 113 15.29 -15.02 -3.11
CA MET A 113 14.62 -16.30 -2.82
C MET A 113 13.13 -16.09 -2.59
N HIS A 114 12.34 -17.14 -2.84
CA HIS A 114 10.96 -17.19 -2.36
C HIS A 114 10.95 -17.16 -0.84
N GLN A 115 9.94 -16.50 -0.29
CA GLN A 115 9.72 -16.40 1.15
C GLN A 115 8.32 -16.92 1.50
N ASP A 116 8.13 -17.25 2.76
CA ASP A 116 6.83 -17.66 3.26
C ASP A 116 5.87 -16.46 3.30
N ALA A 117 4.72 -16.59 2.64
CA ALA A 117 3.67 -15.57 2.63
C ALA A 117 3.09 -15.31 4.03
N HIS A 118 3.02 -16.35 4.88
CA HIS A 118 2.57 -16.22 6.25
C HIS A 118 3.55 -15.41 7.09
N GLU A 119 4.85 -15.66 6.93
CA GLU A 119 5.88 -14.87 7.61
C GLU A 119 5.85 -13.41 7.16
N PHE A 120 5.65 -13.18 5.86
CA PHE A 120 5.51 -11.83 5.32
C PHE A 120 4.28 -11.08 5.87
N VAL A 121 3.10 -11.71 5.93
CA VAL A 121 1.91 -11.01 6.47
C VAL A 121 2.04 -10.71 7.96
N ASN A 122 2.63 -11.63 8.73
CA ASN A 122 2.89 -11.42 10.15
C ASN A 122 3.86 -10.25 10.36
N TYR A 123 4.99 -10.25 9.63
CA TYR A 123 5.93 -9.14 9.65
C TYR A 123 5.25 -7.81 9.27
N LEU A 124 4.55 -7.79 8.14
CA LEU A 124 3.92 -6.58 7.61
C LEU A 124 2.97 -5.97 8.63
N LEU A 125 2.03 -6.74 9.20
CA LEU A 125 1.05 -6.19 10.14
C LEU A 125 1.68 -5.65 11.42
N ASN A 126 2.71 -6.33 11.96
CA ASN A 126 3.43 -5.84 13.13
C ASN A 126 4.21 -4.56 12.82
N GLU A 127 4.92 -4.51 11.69
CA GLU A 127 5.66 -3.32 11.26
C GLU A 127 4.72 -2.12 11.07
N LEU A 128 3.55 -2.33 10.44
CA LEU A 128 2.56 -1.26 10.28
C LEU A 128 2.04 -0.76 11.64
N ALA A 129 1.81 -1.65 12.60
CA ALA A 129 1.39 -1.28 13.96
C ALA A 129 2.46 -0.44 14.67
N GLU A 130 3.73 -0.89 14.64
CA GLU A 130 4.84 -0.14 15.24
C GLU A 130 5.03 1.24 14.61
N LEU A 131 4.89 1.36 13.28
CA LEU A 131 5.01 2.64 12.58
C LEU A 131 3.91 3.61 13.00
N LEU A 132 2.67 3.14 13.17
CA LEU A 132 1.57 3.96 13.66
C LEU A 132 1.80 4.43 15.09
N GLU A 133 2.24 3.55 15.99
CA GLU A 133 2.56 3.91 17.38
C GLU A 133 3.70 4.94 17.46
N LYS A 134 4.75 4.75 16.67
CA LYS A 134 5.88 5.70 16.57
C LYS A 134 5.41 7.07 16.11
N GLN A 135 4.53 7.13 15.10
CA GLN A 135 3.96 8.38 14.61
C GLN A 135 3.06 9.07 15.63
N GLU A 136 2.20 8.32 16.32
CA GLU A 136 1.33 8.87 17.36
C GLU A 136 2.15 9.46 18.51
N LYS A 137 3.19 8.74 18.96
CA LYS A 137 4.11 9.23 19.99
C LYS A 137 4.79 10.53 19.56
N ALA A 138 5.34 10.57 18.35
CA ALA A 138 5.97 11.78 17.81
C ALA A 138 4.99 12.95 17.66
N ALA A 139 3.73 12.69 17.31
CA ALA A 139 2.69 13.72 17.25
C ALA A 139 2.34 14.26 18.65
N ARG A 140 2.25 13.38 19.66
CA ARG A 140 2.02 13.78 21.07
C ARG A 140 3.15 14.63 21.62
N GLU A 141 4.41 14.25 21.36
CA GLU A 141 5.59 15.01 21.78
C GLU A 141 5.63 16.41 21.17
N ARG A 142 5.30 16.54 19.87
CA ARG A 142 5.19 17.85 19.20
C ARG A 142 4.10 18.73 19.82
N ARG A 143 2.94 18.16 20.19
CA ARG A 143 1.84 18.91 20.82
C ARG A 143 2.15 19.30 22.27
N GLY A 144 2.90 18.47 23.00
CA GLY A 144 3.30 18.73 24.39
C GLY A 144 4.47 19.71 24.54
N GLY A 145 5.34 19.83 23.54
CA GLY A 145 6.52 20.72 23.57
C GLY A 145 6.24 22.20 23.29
N GLY A 146 5.07 22.55 22.75
CA GLY A 146 4.72 23.93 22.36
C GLY A 146 4.16 24.83 23.49
N GLY A 147 4.09 24.34 24.74
CA GLY A 147 3.49 25.03 25.87
C GLY A 147 4.46 25.78 26.80
N ALA A 148 5.75 25.88 26.44
CA ALA A 148 6.76 26.56 27.25
C ALA A 148 7.53 27.58 26.40
N ALA A 149 6.89 28.71 26.08
CA ALA A 149 7.53 29.93 25.61
C ALA A 149 6.69 31.13 26.04
#